data_AF-A0A4P2U114-F1
#
_entry.id   AF-A0A4P2U114-F1
#
_cell.length_a   1.000
_cell.length_b   1.000
_cell.length_c   1.000
_cell.angle_alpha   90.00
_cell.angle_beta   90.00
_cell.angle_gamma   90.00
#
_symmetry.space_group_name_H-M   'P 1'
#
loop_
_entity.id
_entity.type
_entity.pdbx_description
1 polymer ?
#
loop_
_entity_poly.entity_id
_entity_poly.type
_entity_poly.pdbx_seq_one_letter_code
_entity_poly.pdbx_strand_id
1 'polypeptide(L)'
;MSIGNSVGNARWKQGEEGEDTLEIRVPIVLPPLVRPRDLTVEIKDVTVLCVRHNDTSILQWRLYGPVAAEVEWRVEDEGVLVVDLAKKSESVWPCLLDLPMRSDEALFVQTDELDRLFLEQHPRIPSAEEEGEKKANGHASAGTEGAADAENDDGDEEDLEKMLDEAAEEMTGPNAKGGEGAADATREFIEAEIENYRVEAAEIQKKLLETTATIEAAADSDAVKEAQSQKATLEKMLELHNKICEMRKKSSSLQHFLEVTQLDILKARVNVGEMGEEETESFANDEEQGMTPEQLMAVGLGHLEEQQLQAALHFFRLAAIHYDHEQSVIILHRIYTQLGSPRGSFLLLKRALKDDNLSAAANMTIGEQFDTGARHFLPMLPAALYFYQRAAKAGNVLAMLAIAQLYLRGCTSTTILTQAQMGELRSVGKYHAWLKEAMDRGCGSAYFVQACMYLKGDHGCQKSYQMAKDFLEKATTSQPEIARRAPHIYLMLEKLRQESEGVEEEKETAAPLVTAKAQTKQNGTAVAPAPAANGDDNVQVSSSLERLNNLRDARNVSKGQNGMLRSKKIMNRGSSSKEFWERSVITGLMLYGLYTIAFPIRIIMLPHFYTVIGNLVDRIPWLSASPPPLQF
;
A
#
# COMPACT_ATOMS: atom_id res chain seq x y z
N MET A 1 -0.39 16.88 -38.86
CA MET A 1 -0.62 17.26 -37.45
C MET A 1 -0.39 16.03 -36.61
N SER A 2 0.42 16.14 -35.57
CA SER A 2 0.91 15.00 -34.78
C SER A 2 -0.24 14.23 -34.13
N ILE A 3 -0.09 12.91 -34.14
CA ILE A 3 -1.02 11.84 -33.76
C ILE A 3 -1.41 11.92 -32.27
N GLY A 4 -2.69 12.13 -31.98
CA GLY A 4 -3.59 11.16 -31.35
C GLY A 4 -3.29 10.53 -29.98
N ASN A 5 -2.33 10.97 -29.17
CA ASN A 5 -1.99 10.26 -27.92
C ASN A 5 -2.78 10.66 -26.66
N SER A 6 -3.81 11.51 -26.81
CA SER A 6 -4.66 11.95 -25.70
C SER A 6 -6.13 11.98 -26.13
N VAL A 7 -7.02 11.62 -25.19
CA VAL A 7 -8.48 11.82 -25.29
C VAL A 7 -8.81 13.32 -25.36
N GLY A 8 -7.96 14.18 -24.78
CA GLY A 8 -8.07 15.63 -24.86
C GLY A 8 -9.44 16.13 -24.39
N ASN A 9 -10.17 16.78 -25.30
CA ASN A 9 -11.52 17.31 -25.03
C ASN A 9 -12.64 16.32 -25.37
N ALA A 10 -12.31 15.11 -25.83
CA ALA A 10 -13.33 14.10 -26.07
C ALA A 10 -13.97 13.64 -24.77
N ARG A 11 -15.22 13.20 -24.87
CA ARG A 11 -15.95 12.54 -23.79
C ARG A 11 -16.23 11.12 -24.22
N TRP A 12 -16.29 10.23 -23.25
CA TRP A 12 -16.70 8.86 -23.52
C TRP A 12 -17.54 8.35 -22.37
N LYS A 13 -18.44 7.44 -22.69
CA LYS A 13 -19.35 6.81 -21.77
C LYS A 13 -19.33 5.31 -22.04
N GLN A 14 -19.37 4.51 -21.00
CA GLN A 14 -19.60 3.07 -21.12
C GLN A 14 -20.79 2.64 -20.26
N GLY A 15 -21.34 1.48 -20.59
CA GLY A 15 -22.33 0.80 -19.75
C GLY A 15 -21.77 0.34 -18.41
N GLU A 16 -22.67 -0.07 -17.52
CA GLU A 16 -22.33 -0.67 -16.23
C GLU A 16 -21.73 -2.08 -16.39
N GLU A 17 -21.35 -2.73 -15.28
CA GLU A 17 -20.90 -4.11 -15.31
C GLU A 17 -22.00 -5.03 -15.86
N GLY A 18 -21.68 -5.84 -16.87
CA GLY A 18 -22.66 -6.64 -17.62
C GLY A 18 -23.21 -5.96 -18.87
N GLU A 19 -22.83 -4.71 -19.15
CA GLU A 19 -23.21 -3.99 -20.36
C GLU A 19 -22.01 -3.82 -21.31
N ASP A 20 -22.26 -4.01 -22.60
CA ASP A 20 -21.26 -3.92 -23.65
C ASP A 20 -21.20 -2.54 -24.33
N THR A 21 -22.10 -1.61 -24.01
CA THR A 21 -22.21 -0.33 -24.70
C THR A 21 -21.02 0.60 -24.45
N LEU A 22 -20.57 1.28 -25.51
CA LEU A 22 -19.50 2.28 -25.48
C LEU A 22 -19.83 3.42 -26.44
N GLU A 23 -19.97 4.65 -25.94
CA GLU A 23 -20.18 5.86 -26.73
C GLU A 23 -18.95 6.77 -26.60
N ILE A 24 -18.39 7.22 -27.72
CA ILE A 24 -17.25 8.15 -27.77
C ILE A 24 -17.68 9.40 -28.52
N ARG A 25 -17.53 10.56 -27.88
CA ARG A 25 -17.84 11.88 -28.43
C ARG A 25 -16.56 12.67 -28.63
N VAL A 26 -16.16 12.86 -29.89
CA VAL A 26 -14.92 13.54 -30.27
C VAL A 26 -15.26 14.87 -30.93
N PRO A 27 -14.88 16.02 -30.34
CA PRO A 27 -14.93 17.29 -31.03
C PRO A 27 -14.02 17.26 -32.26
N ILE A 28 -14.58 17.47 -33.45
CA ILE A 28 -13.85 17.47 -34.71
C ILE A 28 -14.02 18.81 -35.43
N VAL A 29 -12.93 19.31 -36.01
CA VAL A 29 -12.97 20.51 -36.85
C VAL A 29 -12.89 20.05 -38.31
N LEU A 30 -14.02 20.07 -39.00
CA LEU A 30 -14.09 19.75 -40.42
C LEU A 30 -13.80 21.01 -41.27
N PRO A 31 -12.98 20.92 -42.34
CA PRO A 31 -12.81 22.02 -43.27
C PRO A 31 -14.14 22.44 -43.92
N PRO A 32 -14.29 23.71 -44.36
CA PRO A 32 -15.58 24.29 -44.81
C PRO A 32 -16.26 23.60 -46.00
N LEU A 33 -15.55 22.71 -46.70
CA LEU A 33 -16.02 22.00 -47.90
C LEU A 33 -16.25 20.50 -47.65
N VAL A 34 -15.90 20.00 -46.46
CA VAL A 34 -16.01 18.58 -46.11
C VAL A 34 -17.37 18.33 -45.48
N ARG A 35 -18.17 17.45 -46.08
CA ARG A 35 -19.44 17.04 -45.48
C ARG A 35 -19.17 15.89 -44.51
N PRO A 36 -19.96 15.74 -43.43
CA PRO A 36 -19.84 14.60 -42.52
C PRO A 36 -19.81 13.24 -43.21
N ARG A 37 -20.58 13.07 -44.30
CA ARG A 37 -20.64 11.84 -45.11
C ARG A 37 -19.34 11.47 -45.82
N ASP A 38 -18.41 12.42 -45.94
CA ASP A 38 -17.11 12.19 -46.59
C ASP A 38 -16.09 11.58 -45.59
N LEU A 39 -16.46 11.41 -44.31
CA LEU A 39 -15.65 10.72 -43.31
C LEU A 39 -15.76 9.21 -43.43
N THR A 40 -14.64 8.54 -43.16
CA THR A 40 -14.56 7.09 -42.98
C THR A 40 -14.22 6.79 -41.52
N VAL A 41 -15.11 6.09 -40.83
CA VAL A 41 -14.91 5.61 -39.45
C VAL A 41 -14.91 4.09 -39.47
N GLU A 42 -13.84 3.47 -38.96
CA GLU A 42 -13.68 2.02 -38.96
C GLU A 42 -12.90 1.54 -37.72
N ILE A 43 -13.12 0.28 -37.32
CA ILE A 43 -12.28 -0.43 -36.36
C ILE A 43 -11.30 -1.34 -37.11
N LYS A 44 -10.00 -1.18 -36.82
CA LYS A 44 -8.95 -2.10 -37.24
C LYS A 44 -8.52 -3.00 -36.09
N ASP A 45 -8.19 -4.25 -36.40
CA ASP A 45 -7.66 -5.24 -35.44
C ASP A 45 -8.48 -5.33 -34.15
N VAL A 46 -9.80 -5.15 -34.28
CA VAL A 46 -10.81 -5.10 -33.20
C VAL A 46 -10.54 -4.10 -32.07
N THR A 47 -9.47 -3.31 -32.11
CA THR A 47 -9.01 -2.46 -30.99
C THR A 47 -8.65 -1.05 -31.42
N VAL A 48 -8.52 -0.77 -32.72
CA VAL A 48 -8.01 0.51 -33.22
C VAL A 48 -9.13 1.28 -33.93
N LEU A 49 -9.63 2.32 -33.28
CA LEU A 49 -10.57 3.28 -33.89
C LEU A 49 -9.82 4.20 -34.84
N CYS A 50 -10.22 4.21 -36.11
CA CYS A 50 -9.68 5.06 -37.15
C CYS A 50 -10.76 5.99 -37.69
N VAL A 51 -10.48 7.30 -37.72
CA VAL A 51 -11.30 8.31 -38.40
C VAL A 51 -10.46 8.97 -39.47
N ARG A 52 -10.90 8.91 -40.73
CA ARG A 52 -10.18 9.47 -41.87
C ARG A 52 -11.09 10.29 -42.78
N HIS A 53 -10.47 11.18 -43.52
CA HIS A 53 -11.07 11.86 -44.67
C HIS A 53 -10.12 11.69 -45.85
N ASN A 54 -10.56 10.94 -46.87
CA ASN A 54 -9.68 10.45 -47.96
C ASN A 54 -8.40 9.80 -47.37
N ASP A 55 -7.22 10.22 -47.85
CA ASP A 55 -5.93 9.70 -47.38
C ASP A 55 -5.44 10.34 -46.07
N THR A 56 -6.20 11.28 -45.49
CA THR A 56 -5.78 11.99 -44.28
C THR A 56 -6.38 11.34 -43.04
N SER A 57 -5.51 10.83 -42.15
CA SER A 57 -5.92 10.34 -40.82
C SER A 57 -6.22 11.53 -39.90
N ILE A 58 -7.45 11.60 -39.40
CA ILE A 58 -7.91 12.60 -38.43
C ILE A 58 -7.65 12.08 -37.02
N LEU A 59 -7.99 10.82 -36.78
CA LEU A 59 -7.89 10.16 -35.48
C LEU A 59 -7.42 8.72 -35.68
N GLN A 60 -6.53 8.27 -34.81
CA GLN A 60 -6.19 6.87 -34.69
C GLN A 60 -5.91 6.56 -33.22
N TRP A 61 -6.83 5.83 -32.59
CA TRP A 61 -6.79 5.51 -31.16
C TRP A 61 -6.81 4.00 -30.96
N ARG A 62 -5.89 3.49 -30.14
CA ARG A 62 -5.98 2.14 -29.60
C ARG A 62 -6.84 2.18 -28.35
N LEU A 63 -8.00 1.54 -28.44
CA LEU A 63 -8.94 1.36 -27.34
C LEU A 63 -8.41 0.36 -26.32
N TYR A 64 -8.93 0.43 -25.10
CA TYR A 64 -8.50 -0.43 -23.99
C TYR A 64 -8.68 -1.92 -24.26
N GLY A 65 -9.77 -2.30 -24.94
CA GLY A 65 -10.06 -3.70 -25.24
C GLY A 65 -10.74 -3.89 -26.59
N PRO A 66 -10.97 -5.16 -26.98
CA PRO A 66 -11.62 -5.48 -28.24
C PRO A 66 -13.09 -5.02 -28.28
N VAL A 67 -13.50 -4.49 -29.42
CA VAL A 67 -14.88 -4.08 -29.75
C VAL A 67 -15.37 -4.82 -31.00
N ALA A 68 -16.68 -4.75 -31.25
CA ALA A 68 -17.29 -5.21 -32.49
C ALA A 68 -16.71 -4.45 -33.71
N ALA A 69 -16.68 -5.12 -34.86
CA ALA A 69 -16.18 -4.51 -36.10
C ALA A 69 -17.18 -3.52 -36.70
N GLU A 70 -18.47 -3.69 -36.42
CA GLU A 70 -19.54 -2.78 -36.83
C GLU A 70 -19.48 -1.51 -35.97
N VAL A 71 -19.55 -0.36 -36.64
CA VAL A 71 -19.48 0.96 -36.00
C VAL A 71 -20.65 1.80 -36.46
N GLU A 72 -21.46 2.25 -35.51
CA GLU A 72 -22.45 3.28 -35.76
C GLU A 72 -21.83 4.64 -35.43
N TRP A 73 -21.98 5.61 -36.33
CA TRP A 73 -21.46 6.95 -36.08
C TRP A 73 -22.29 8.02 -36.75
N ARG A 74 -22.24 9.22 -36.16
CA ARG A 74 -22.93 10.42 -36.64
C ARG A 74 -22.11 11.66 -36.30
N VAL A 75 -22.38 12.77 -37.00
CA VAL A 75 -21.84 14.09 -36.63
C VAL A 75 -23.01 14.98 -36.23
N GLU A 76 -22.97 15.49 -35.01
CA GLU A 76 -23.97 16.41 -34.45
C GLU A 76 -23.67 17.87 -34.84
N ASP A 77 -24.68 18.74 -34.78
CA ASP A 77 -24.69 20.11 -35.35
C ASP A 77 -23.56 21.03 -34.84
N GLU A 78 -22.89 20.66 -33.75
CA GLU A 78 -21.76 21.39 -33.16
C GLU A 78 -20.37 20.90 -33.63
N GLY A 79 -20.31 20.02 -34.64
CA GLY A 79 -19.03 19.44 -35.09
C GLY A 79 -18.50 18.37 -34.14
N VAL A 80 -19.38 17.64 -33.46
CA VAL A 80 -19.02 16.53 -32.58
C VAL A 80 -19.29 15.22 -33.31
N LEU A 81 -18.24 14.43 -33.50
CA LEU A 81 -18.36 13.05 -33.97
C LEU A 81 -18.77 12.17 -32.80
N VAL A 82 -19.91 11.50 -32.92
CA VAL A 82 -20.33 10.47 -31.97
C VAL A 82 -20.14 9.11 -32.62
N VAL A 83 -19.46 8.22 -31.89
CA VAL A 83 -19.16 6.84 -32.29
C VAL A 83 -19.74 5.92 -31.23
N ASP A 84 -20.67 5.07 -31.64
CA ASP A 84 -21.30 4.05 -30.82
C ASP A 84 -20.69 2.68 -31.18
N LEU A 85 -20.20 1.99 -30.15
CA LEU A 85 -19.47 0.72 -30.24
C LEU A 85 -20.03 -0.28 -29.22
N ALA A 86 -19.85 -1.56 -29.51
CA ALA A 86 -20.10 -2.66 -28.57
C ALA A 86 -18.77 -3.32 -28.16
N LYS A 87 -18.49 -3.40 -26.86
CA LYS A 87 -17.34 -4.12 -26.29
C LYS A 87 -17.52 -5.61 -26.51
N LYS A 88 -16.43 -6.35 -26.75
CA LYS A 88 -16.48 -7.83 -26.75
C LYS A 88 -16.51 -8.43 -25.34
N SER A 89 -16.11 -7.65 -24.34
CA SER A 89 -16.14 -8.01 -22.93
C SER A 89 -17.06 -7.05 -22.19
N GLU A 90 -17.98 -7.58 -21.40
CA GLU A 90 -18.91 -6.83 -20.54
C GLU A 90 -18.22 -6.20 -19.32
N SER A 91 -16.91 -6.43 -19.14
CA SER A 91 -16.10 -5.79 -18.11
C SER A 91 -16.05 -4.28 -18.28
N VAL A 92 -16.05 -3.55 -17.16
CA VAL A 92 -15.85 -2.09 -17.13
C VAL A 92 -14.38 -1.77 -17.44
N TRP A 93 -14.15 -0.87 -18.39
CA TRP A 93 -12.80 -0.43 -18.75
C TRP A 93 -12.28 0.64 -17.76
N PRO A 94 -11.04 0.56 -17.27
CA PRO A 94 -10.46 1.56 -16.37
C PRO A 94 -10.11 2.89 -17.06
N CYS A 95 -9.90 2.86 -18.37
CA CYS A 95 -9.62 4.01 -19.23
C CYS A 95 -10.09 3.73 -20.66
N LEU A 96 -10.12 4.77 -21.50
CA LEU A 96 -10.51 4.61 -22.90
C LEU A 96 -9.37 4.06 -23.76
N LEU A 97 -8.16 4.58 -23.53
CA LEU A 97 -6.98 4.31 -24.35
C LEU A 97 -6.02 3.37 -23.62
N ASP A 98 -5.59 2.32 -24.31
CA ASP A 98 -4.45 1.49 -23.89
C ASP A 98 -3.23 1.85 -24.72
N LEU A 99 -2.43 2.78 -24.17
CA LEU A 99 -1.26 3.36 -24.82
C LEU A 99 -0.05 3.27 -23.88
N PRO A 100 0.95 2.44 -24.23
CA PRO A 100 2.24 2.43 -23.56
C PRO A 100 2.85 3.84 -23.52
N MET A 101 3.47 4.20 -22.41
CA MET A 101 4.24 5.43 -22.31
C MET A 101 5.60 5.24 -22.96
N ARG A 102 6.13 6.31 -23.55
CA ARG A 102 7.48 6.26 -24.11
C ARG A 102 8.51 6.32 -22.98
N SER A 103 9.60 5.55 -23.12
CA SER A 103 10.62 5.47 -22.06
C SER A 103 11.44 6.74 -21.88
N ASP A 104 11.38 7.66 -22.85
CA ASP A 104 12.05 8.96 -22.86
C ASP A 104 11.19 10.09 -22.26
N GLU A 105 10.00 9.77 -21.73
CA GLU A 105 9.15 10.77 -21.09
C GLU A 105 9.79 11.29 -19.79
N ALA A 106 9.84 12.62 -19.67
CA ALA A 106 10.47 13.33 -18.54
C ALA A 106 9.81 13.04 -17.18
N LEU A 107 8.67 12.35 -17.15
CA LEU A 107 7.99 11.93 -15.92
C LEU A 107 8.67 10.76 -15.21
N PHE A 108 9.40 9.91 -15.94
CA PHE A 108 10.03 8.72 -15.35
C PHE A 108 11.28 9.09 -14.54
N VAL A 109 11.29 8.66 -13.28
CA VAL A 109 12.49 8.65 -12.45
C VAL A 109 13.49 7.67 -13.06
N GLN A 110 14.68 8.19 -13.38
CA GLN A 110 15.76 7.41 -13.97
C GLN A 110 16.46 6.54 -12.91
N THR A 111 17.15 5.49 -13.36
CA THR A 111 17.86 4.56 -12.47
C THR A 111 18.82 5.28 -11.52
N ASP A 112 19.56 6.29 -12.00
CA ASP A 112 20.50 7.05 -11.16
C ASP A 112 19.79 7.78 -10.00
N GLU A 113 18.59 8.30 -10.24
CA GLU A 113 17.78 8.95 -9.20
C GLU A 113 17.18 7.91 -8.24
N LEU A 114 16.76 6.74 -8.74
CA LEU A 114 16.32 5.62 -7.90
C LEU A 114 17.46 5.12 -7.00
N ASP A 115 18.66 4.94 -7.55
CA ASP A 115 19.84 4.50 -6.82
C ASP A 115 20.22 5.48 -5.72
N ARG A 116 20.15 6.79 -5.99
CA ARG A 116 20.33 7.83 -4.97
C ARG A 116 19.30 7.69 -3.84
N LEU A 117 18.03 7.46 -4.16
CA LEU A 117 16.98 7.26 -3.16
C LEU A 117 17.20 5.97 -2.35
N PHE A 118 17.69 4.89 -2.98
CA PHE A 118 18.05 3.66 -2.25
C PHE A 118 19.23 3.87 -1.31
N LEU A 119 20.25 4.65 -1.71
CA LEU A 119 21.38 5.00 -0.85
C LEU A 119 20.94 5.76 0.39
N GLU A 120 19.97 6.67 0.23
CA GLU A 120 19.45 7.48 1.33
C GLU A 120 18.53 6.69 2.26
N GLN A 121 17.58 5.93 1.71
CA GLN A 121 16.52 5.29 2.49
C GLN A 121 16.88 3.89 2.98
N HIS A 122 17.87 3.23 2.36
CA HIS A 122 18.30 1.89 2.72
C HIS A 122 19.83 1.80 2.69
N PRO A 123 20.55 2.53 3.57
CA PRO A 123 22.00 2.59 3.57
C PRO A 123 22.66 1.22 3.77
N ARG A 124 23.95 1.12 3.39
CA ARG A 124 24.73 -0.11 3.60
C ARG A 124 25.00 -0.36 5.08
N ILE A 125 25.14 -1.63 5.45
CA ILE A 125 25.60 -2.01 6.78
C ILE A 125 27.12 -1.76 6.88
N PRO A 126 27.60 -1.07 7.92
CA PRO A 126 29.02 -0.88 8.18
C PRO A 126 29.76 -2.22 8.32
N SER A 127 31.00 -2.28 7.84
CA SER A 127 31.86 -3.44 8.13
C SER A 127 32.39 -3.40 9.57
N ALA A 128 32.68 -4.56 10.14
CA ALA A 128 33.22 -4.66 11.51
C ALA A 128 34.58 -3.93 11.68
N GLU A 129 35.35 -3.80 10.60
CA GLU A 129 36.63 -3.05 10.57
C GLU A 129 36.38 -1.54 10.69
N GLU A 130 35.36 -1.01 9.99
CA GLU A 130 34.98 0.41 10.05
C GLU A 130 34.35 0.80 11.40
N GLU A 131 33.66 -0.11 12.08
CA GLU A 131 33.16 0.12 13.46
C GLU A 131 34.29 0.13 14.50
N GLY A 132 35.30 -0.74 14.31
CA GLY A 132 36.50 -0.76 15.15
C GLY A 132 37.30 0.54 15.04
N GLU A 133 37.45 1.09 13.84
CA GLU A 133 38.13 2.37 13.62
C GLU A 133 37.36 3.57 14.17
N LYS A 134 36.02 3.60 14.08
CA LYS A 134 35.21 4.67 14.68
C LYS A 134 35.23 4.65 16.21
N LYS A 135 35.22 3.47 16.83
CA LYS A 135 35.37 3.34 18.30
C LYS A 135 36.80 3.66 18.76
N ALA A 136 37.82 3.35 17.96
CA ALA A 136 39.21 3.71 18.25
C ALA A 136 39.49 5.22 18.08
N ASN A 137 38.93 5.86 17.04
CA ASN A 137 39.11 7.30 16.81
C ASN A 137 38.25 8.18 17.74
N GLY A 138 37.15 7.66 18.30
CA GLY A 138 36.38 8.35 19.34
C GLY A 138 37.06 8.41 20.71
N HIS A 139 38.15 7.65 20.92
CA HIS A 139 38.96 7.66 22.14
C HIS A 139 40.36 8.29 21.96
N ALA A 140 40.71 8.72 20.75
CA ALA A 140 42.03 9.26 20.41
C ALA A 140 42.06 10.79 20.27
N SER A 141 41.21 11.52 21.00
CA SER A 141 41.17 12.99 21.05
C SER A 141 41.27 13.53 22.48
N ALA A 142 42.09 12.91 23.32
CA ALA A 142 42.53 13.52 24.58
C ALA A 142 43.90 12.96 24.95
N GLY A 143 44.95 13.63 24.50
CA GLY A 143 46.30 13.28 24.93
C GLY A 143 47.34 14.05 24.15
N THR A 144 47.81 15.15 24.75
CA THR A 144 49.21 15.63 24.91
C THR A 144 49.06 17.12 25.26
N GLU A 145 49.30 17.58 26.49
CA GLU A 145 50.61 17.98 27.03
C GLU A 145 50.50 18.26 28.54
N GLY A 146 51.57 18.03 29.31
CA GLY A 146 51.79 18.67 30.61
C GLY A 146 52.22 17.74 31.74
N ALA A 147 53.53 17.63 31.97
CA ALA A 147 54.14 16.94 33.09
C ALA A 147 54.11 17.77 34.40
N ALA A 148 53.93 17.11 35.55
CA ALA A 148 54.75 17.26 36.77
C ALA A 148 54.14 16.51 37.98
N ASP A 149 54.97 15.65 38.58
CA ASP A 149 55.16 15.29 40.00
C ASP A 149 54.02 15.31 41.05
N ALA A 150 54.01 14.20 41.78
CA ALA A 150 53.91 14.04 43.25
C ALA A 150 52.55 13.91 43.96
N GLU A 151 52.40 12.72 44.56
CA GLU A 151 51.90 12.38 45.91
C GLU A 151 50.43 12.60 46.32
N ASN A 152 49.84 11.44 46.70
CA ASN A 152 48.94 11.16 47.84
C ASN A 152 47.55 11.82 47.97
N ASP A 153 46.60 10.90 48.21
CA ASP A 153 45.55 10.92 49.26
C ASP A 153 44.10 11.20 48.87
N ASP A 154 43.28 10.21 49.24
CA ASP A 154 41.87 10.16 49.66
C ASP A 154 40.87 11.28 49.30
N GLY A 155 39.66 10.83 48.93
CA GLY A 155 38.43 11.42 49.47
C GLY A 155 37.38 11.85 48.45
N ASP A 156 36.35 11.03 48.29
CA ASP A 156 35.07 11.33 47.65
C ASP A 156 34.46 12.65 48.16
N GLU A 157 34.06 13.58 47.27
CA GLU A 157 32.85 14.45 47.39
C GLU A 157 32.64 15.52 46.28
N GLU A 158 33.42 15.57 45.18
CA GLU A 158 33.27 16.62 44.14
C GLU A 158 32.54 16.22 42.83
N ASP A 159 31.93 15.03 42.74
CA ASP A 159 31.41 14.50 41.46
C ASP A 159 29.98 14.93 41.10
N LEU A 160 29.30 15.73 41.93
CA LEU A 160 27.92 16.18 41.67
C LEU A 160 27.84 17.56 40.99
N GLU A 161 28.83 18.43 41.22
CA GLU A 161 28.84 19.78 40.63
C GLU A 161 29.32 19.71 39.17
N LYS A 162 30.23 18.78 38.86
CA LYS A 162 30.69 18.48 37.49
C LYS A 162 29.61 17.85 36.60
N MET A 163 28.75 16.97 37.15
CA MET A 163 27.62 16.40 36.39
C MET A 163 26.52 17.44 36.13
N LEU A 164 26.37 18.45 36.98
CA LEU A 164 25.40 19.53 36.78
C LEU A 164 25.90 20.55 35.75
N ASP A 165 27.21 20.81 35.70
CA ASP A 165 27.81 21.67 34.67
C ASP A 165 27.89 20.97 33.30
N GLU A 166 28.16 19.64 33.24
CA GLU A 166 28.09 18.86 31.99
C GLU A 166 26.67 18.76 31.43
N ALA A 167 25.64 18.67 32.29
CA ALA A 167 24.23 18.72 31.87
C ALA A 167 23.76 20.13 31.48
N ALA A 168 24.42 21.18 31.97
CA ALA A 168 24.13 22.57 31.61
C ALA A 168 24.83 23.00 30.30
N GLU A 169 25.98 22.41 29.97
CA GLU A 169 26.67 22.59 28.68
C GLU A 169 25.95 21.87 27.51
N GLU A 170 25.23 20.77 27.76
CA GLU A 170 24.37 20.12 26.75
C GLU A 170 23.11 20.96 26.39
N MET A 171 22.82 22.01 27.17
CA MET A 171 21.64 22.86 27.00
C MET A 171 21.93 24.31 26.57
N THR A 172 23.15 24.64 26.12
CA THR A 172 23.43 25.98 25.53
C THR A 172 24.45 25.99 24.38
N GLY A 173 23.97 25.88 23.12
CA GLY A 173 24.74 26.23 21.91
C GLY A 173 23.91 26.15 20.62
N PRO A 174 23.88 27.16 19.72
CA PRO A 174 22.71 27.42 18.87
C PRO A 174 22.85 26.96 17.41
N ASN A 175 21.70 26.57 16.83
CA ASN A 175 21.40 26.43 15.40
C ASN A 175 22.07 25.28 14.61
N ALA A 176 21.55 24.06 14.79
CA ALA A 176 21.53 23.00 13.75
C ALA A 176 20.37 21.99 13.93
N LYS A 177 19.18 22.42 14.40
CA LYS A 177 18.06 21.51 14.72
C LYS A 177 17.24 21.05 13.50
N GLY A 178 17.90 20.54 12.48
CA GLY A 178 17.27 19.86 11.35
C GLY A 178 17.92 18.53 10.94
N GLY A 179 19.21 18.33 11.28
CA GLY A 179 19.98 17.18 10.78
C GLY A 179 20.22 16.04 11.79
N GLU A 180 20.26 16.32 13.09
CA GLU A 180 20.66 15.31 14.09
C GLU A 180 19.64 14.18 14.26
N GLY A 181 18.34 14.50 14.24
CA GLY A 181 17.29 13.48 14.43
C GLY A 181 17.16 12.46 13.27
N ALA A 182 17.53 12.84 12.05
CA ALA A 182 17.48 11.93 10.89
C ALA A 182 18.69 10.99 10.85
N ALA A 183 19.88 11.49 11.22
CA ALA A 183 21.08 10.69 11.35
C ALA A 183 20.93 9.65 12.48
N ASP A 184 20.30 10.04 13.58
CA ASP A 184 20.05 9.16 14.72
C ASP A 184 19.05 8.04 14.38
N ALA A 185 17.91 8.38 13.76
CA ALA A 185 16.93 7.38 13.31
C ALA A 185 17.51 6.38 12.29
N THR A 186 18.37 6.85 11.38
CA THR A 186 19.05 5.99 10.40
C THR A 186 20.02 5.03 11.08
N ARG A 187 20.74 5.52 12.10
CA ARG A 187 21.66 4.71 12.91
C ARG A 187 20.91 3.65 13.70
N GLU A 188 19.82 4.02 14.38
CA GLU A 188 18.97 3.08 15.13
C GLU A 188 18.42 1.97 14.21
N PHE A 189 18.00 2.32 12.99
CA PHE A 189 17.53 1.35 12.01
C PHE A 189 18.63 0.33 11.63
N ILE A 190 19.84 0.82 11.33
CA ILE A 190 20.98 -0.04 10.99
C ILE A 190 21.36 -0.94 12.18
N GLU A 191 21.44 -0.39 13.39
CA GLU A 191 21.76 -1.16 14.60
C GLU A 191 20.72 -2.27 14.85
N ALA A 192 19.43 -1.96 14.67
CA ALA A 192 18.36 -2.95 14.76
C ALA A 192 18.44 -4.01 13.65
N GLU A 193 18.78 -3.63 12.42
CA GLU A 193 18.97 -4.59 11.31
C GLU A 193 20.15 -5.54 11.59
N ILE A 194 21.29 -5.03 12.06
CA ILE A 194 22.47 -5.82 12.43
C ILE A 194 22.13 -6.81 13.56
N GLU A 195 21.45 -6.35 14.61
CA GLU A 195 21.08 -7.20 15.72
C GLU A 195 20.09 -8.29 15.28
N ASN A 196 19.12 -7.96 14.42
CA ASN A 196 18.21 -8.94 13.84
C ASN A 196 18.97 -10.02 13.06
N TYR A 197 19.95 -9.65 12.24
CA TYR A 197 20.77 -10.63 11.53
C TYR A 197 21.57 -11.51 12.48
N ARG A 198 22.19 -10.90 13.51
CA ARG A 198 22.96 -11.63 14.52
C ARG A 198 22.10 -12.65 15.28
N VAL A 199 20.89 -12.25 15.69
CA VAL A 199 19.94 -13.12 16.41
C VAL A 199 19.43 -14.24 15.51
N GLU A 200 19.06 -13.94 14.26
CA GLU A 200 18.60 -14.96 13.30
C GLU A 200 19.69 -16.00 13.04
N ALA A 201 20.94 -15.58 12.78
CA ALA A 201 22.06 -16.48 12.57
C ALA A 201 22.33 -17.37 13.79
N ALA A 202 22.32 -16.80 15.00
CA ALA A 202 22.54 -17.54 16.24
C ALA A 202 21.45 -18.61 16.48
N GLU A 203 20.18 -18.28 16.19
CA GLU A 203 19.07 -19.22 16.33
C GLU A 203 19.15 -20.36 15.30
N ILE A 204 19.51 -20.06 14.04
CA ILE A 204 19.72 -21.08 13.01
C ILE A 204 20.87 -22.02 13.42
N GLN A 205 22.00 -21.47 13.87
CA GLN A 205 23.15 -22.27 14.31
C GLN A 205 22.83 -23.14 15.52
N LYS A 206 22.11 -22.59 16.50
CA LYS A 206 21.65 -23.35 17.68
C LYS A 206 20.79 -24.54 17.25
N LYS A 207 19.79 -24.33 16.39
CA LYS A 207 18.94 -25.41 15.86
C LYS A 207 19.73 -26.43 15.05
N LEU A 208 20.76 -26.00 14.32
CA LEU A 208 21.63 -26.90 13.56
C LEU A 208 22.42 -27.83 14.49
N LEU A 209 22.94 -27.30 15.61
CA LEU A 209 23.59 -28.10 16.66
C LEU A 209 22.61 -29.11 17.30
N GLU A 210 21.41 -28.66 17.66
CA GLU A 210 20.36 -29.53 18.23
C GLU A 210 19.96 -30.65 17.26
N THR A 211 19.78 -30.32 15.98
CA THR A 211 19.42 -31.28 14.94
C THR A 211 20.56 -32.28 14.69
N THR A 212 21.81 -31.81 14.70
CA THR A 212 22.99 -32.68 14.54
C THR A 212 23.14 -33.64 15.71
N ALA A 213 22.98 -33.18 16.95
CA ALA A 213 22.98 -34.05 18.13
C ALA A 213 21.84 -35.08 18.08
N THR A 214 20.68 -34.70 17.54
CA THR A 214 19.54 -35.61 17.33
C THR A 214 19.88 -36.71 16.32
N ILE A 215 20.56 -36.38 15.22
CA ILE A 215 21.05 -37.36 14.23
C ILE A 215 22.02 -38.35 14.89
N GLU A 216 22.92 -37.87 15.73
CA GLU A 216 23.92 -38.71 16.43
C GLU A 216 23.29 -39.63 17.49
N ALA A 217 22.21 -39.18 18.14
CA ALA A 217 21.52 -39.93 19.18
C ALA A 217 20.39 -40.86 18.67
N ALA A 218 19.89 -40.63 17.45
CA ALA A 218 18.77 -41.38 16.90
C ALA A 218 19.18 -42.80 16.49
N ALA A 219 18.45 -43.79 17.02
CA ALA A 219 18.61 -45.20 16.66
C ALA A 219 17.67 -45.63 15.51
N ASP A 220 16.65 -44.82 15.20
CA ASP A 220 15.64 -45.10 14.19
C ASP A 220 15.99 -44.46 12.83
N SER A 221 15.85 -45.24 11.75
CA SER A 221 16.24 -44.81 10.41
C SER A 221 15.37 -43.69 9.86
N ASP A 222 14.09 -43.61 10.23
CA ASP A 222 13.19 -42.60 9.68
C ASP A 222 13.32 -41.26 10.41
N ALA A 223 13.49 -41.28 11.73
CA ALA A 223 13.88 -40.10 12.51
C ALA A 223 15.22 -39.49 12.04
N VAL A 224 16.19 -40.34 11.67
CA VAL A 224 17.47 -39.86 11.09
C VAL A 224 17.26 -39.15 9.75
N LYS A 225 16.39 -39.67 8.86
CA LYS A 225 16.11 -39.03 7.57
C LYS A 225 15.41 -37.68 7.73
N GLU A 226 14.43 -37.60 8.63
CA GLU A 226 13.72 -36.34 8.90
C GLU A 226 14.68 -35.28 9.47
N ALA A 227 15.50 -35.67 10.45
CA ALA A 227 16.52 -34.78 11.02
C ALA A 227 17.60 -34.38 9.98
N GLN A 228 17.98 -35.27 9.06
CA GLN A 228 18.87 -34.93 7.94
C GLN A 228 18.23 -33.90 6.99
N SER A 229 16.93 -34.04 6.68
CA SER A 229 16.20 -33.06 5.87
C SER A 229 16.16 -31.70 6.57
N GLN A 230 15.83 -31.68 7.86
CA GLN A 230 15.81 -30.46 8.66
C GLN A 230 17.18 -29.79 8.72
N LYS A 231 18.26 -30.58 8.88
CA LYS A 231 19.64 -30.08 8.83
C LYS A 231 19.95 -29.43 7.49
N ALA A 232 19.59 -30.06 6.37
CA ALA A 232 19.80 -29.50 5.04
C ALA A 232 19.04 -28.17 4.83
N THR A 233 17.80 -28.07 5.33
CA THR A 233 17.04 -26.81 5.35
C THR A 233 17.77 -25.72 6.13
N LEU A 234 18.22 -26.02 7.37
CA LEU A 234 18.93 -25.06 8.22
C LEU A 234 20.27 -24.61 7.63
N GLU A 235 21.04 -25.54 7.04
CA GLU A 235 22.29 -25.22 6.35
C GLU A 235 22.05 -24.29 5.17
N LYS A 236 21.03 -24.56 4.35
CA LYS A 236 20.68 -23.68 3.22
C LYS A 236 20.16 -22.32 3.68
N MET A 237 19.37 -22.27 4.75
CA MET A 237 18.93 -21.00 5.34
C MET A 237 20.13 -20.16 5.82
N LEU A 238 21.10 -20.80 6.49
CA LEU A 238 22.31 -20.11 6.96
C LEU A 238 23.18 -19.62 5.80
N GLU A 239 23.33 -20.42 4.74
CA GLU A 239 24.02 -20.03 3.51
C GLU A 239 23.38 -18.77 2.89
N LEU A 240 22.06 -18.79 2.69
CA LEU A 240 21.31 -17.66 2.13
C LEU A 240 21.37 -16.43 3.04
N HIS A 241 21.22 -16.62 4.35
CA HIS A 241 21.35 -15.55 5.34
C HIS A 241 22.71 -14.87 5.26
N ASN A 242 23.81 -15.63 5.24
CA ASN A 242 25.16 -15.07 5.11
C ASN A 242 25.33 -14.32 3.79
N LYS A 243 24.78 -14.86 2.68
CA LYS A 243 24.80 -14.18 1.38
C LYS A 243 24.06 -12.84 1.41
N ILE A 244 22.90 -12.78 2.08
CA ILE A 244 22.13 -11.54 2.28
C ILE A 244 22.96 -10.51 3.06
N CYS A 245 23.56 -10.92 4.19
CA CYS A 245 24.41 -10.06 5.00
C CYS A 245 25.59 -9.49 4.21
N GLU A 246 26.28 -10.31 3.42
CA GLU A 246 27.37 -9.85 2.54
C GLU A 246 26.87 -8.88 1.47
N MET A 247 25.68 -9.08 0.92
CA MET A 247 25.08 -8.14 -0.03
C MET A 247 24.70 -6.81 0.63
N ARG A 248 24.18 -6.82 1.87
CA ARG A 248 23.82 -5.60 2.62
C ARG A 248 25.01 -4.74 3.03
N LYS A 249 26.23 -5.30 3.05
CA LYS A 249 27.48 -4.52 3.24
C LYS A 249 27.88 -3.72 2.01
N LYS A 250 27.39 -4.07 0.82
CA LYS A 250 27.67 -3.35 -0.43
C LYS A 250 26.84 -2.06 -0.50
N SER A 251 27.27 -1.13 -1.35
CA SER A 251 26.53 0.10 -1.62
C SER A 251 25.14 -0.21 -2.17
N SER A 252 24.11 0.40 -1.60
CA SER A 252 22.73 0.18 -2.02
C SER A 252 22.46 0.77 -3.40
N SER A 253 21.68 0.05 -4.20
CA SER A 253 21.16 0.44 -5.51
C SER A 253 19.87 -0.33 -5.75
N LEU A 254 19.11 0.04 -6.78
CA LEU A 254 17.93 -0.70 -7.21
C LEU A 254 18.26 -2.17 -7.46
N GLN A 255 19.32 -2.46 -8.21
CA GLN A 255 19.71 -3.83 -8.52
C GLN A 255 20.04 -4.62 -7.24
N HIS A 256 20.89 -4.07 -6.37
CA HIS A 256 21.27 -4.76 -5.14
C HIS A 256 20.07 -4.97 -4.21
N PHE A 257 19.16 -4.00 -4.11
CA PHE A 257 17.94 -4.13 -3.32
C PHE A 257 17.04 -5.25 -3.83
N LEU A 258 16.86 -5.35 -5.16
CA LEU A 258 16.07 -6.43 -5.75
C LEU A 258 16.72 -7.80 -5.55
N GLU A 259 18.03 -7.91 -5.70
CA GLU A 259 18.77 -9.15 -5.43
C GLU A 259 18.64 -9.60 -3.97
N VAL A 260 18.76 -8.68 -3.01
CA VAL A 260 18.54 -8.97 -1.59
C VAL A 260 17.10 -9.43 -1.35
N THR A 261 16.11 -8.73 -1.92
CA THR A 261 14.69 -9.10 -1.79
C THR A 261 14.42 -10.51 -2.33
N GLN A 262 15.02 -10.86 -3.48
CA GLN A 262 14.92 -12.21 -4.05
C GLN A 262 15.55 -13.25 -3.13
N LEU A 263 16.72 -12.98 -2.56
CA LEU A 263 17.38 -13.88 -1.62
C LEU A 263 16.58 -14.07 -0.33
N ASP A 264 15.97 -13.02 0.21
CA ASP A 264 15.09 -13.11 1.39
C ASP A 264 13.84 -13.97 1.11
N ILE A 265 13.23 -13.81 -0.07
CA ILE A 265 12.11 -14.65 -0.50
C ILE A 265 12.55 -16.11 -0.67
N LEU A 266 13.75 -16.36 -1.25
CA LEU A 266 14.31 -17.70 -1.36
C LEU A 266 14.60 -18.32 0.01
N LYS A 267 15.16 -17.57 0.95
CA LYS A 267 15.37 -18.01 2.34
C LYS A 267 14.05 -18.39 2.99
N ALA A 268 13.00 -17.59 2.76
CA ALA A 268 11.66 -17.91 3.24
C ALA A 268 11.07 -19.18 2.58
N ARG A 269 11.32 -19.40 1.28
CA ARG A 269 10.90 -20.62 0.56
C ARG A 269 11.56 -21.87 1.13
N VAL A 270 12.87 -21.81 1.38
CA VAL A 270 13.61 -22.88 2.04
C VAL A 270 13.00 -23.21 3.40
N ASN A 271 12.62 -22.20 4.18
CA ASN A 271 11.98 -22.39 5.50
C ASN A 271 10.61 -23.11 5.43
N VAL A 272 9.93 -23.14 4.28
CA VAL A 272 8.69 -23.91 4.07
C VAL A 272 8.92 -25.23 3.31
N GLY A 273 10.18 -25.66 3.16
CA GLY A 273 10.57 -26.93 2.53
C GLY A 273 10.83 -26.85 1.02
N GLU A 274 10.70 -25.68 0.40
CA GLU A 274 10.96 -25.48 -1.03
C GLU A 274 12.44 -25.14 -1.26
N MET A 275 13.25 -26.17 -1.49
CA MET A 275 14.72 -26.07 -1.61
C MET A 275 15.20 -25.63 -3.01
N GLY A 276 14.32 -25.67 -4.02
CA GLY A 276 14.64 -25.31 -5.40
C GLY A 276 14.88 -23.81 -5.57
N GLU A 277 15.89 -23.45 -6.36
CA GLU A 277 16.12 -22.04 -6.75
C GLU A 277 14.94 -21.46 -7.53
N GLU A 278 14.24 -22.33 -8.28
CA GLU A 278 13.08 -22.00 -9.07
C GLU A 278 11.81 -22.68 -8.56
N GLU A 279 10.66 -22.18 -9.01
CA GLU A 279 9.37 -22.83 -8.83
C GLU A 279 9.07 -23.69 -10.06
N THR A 280 8.76 -24.97 -9.85
CA THR A 280 8.51 -25.92 -10.94
C THR A 280 7.20 -26.66 -10.74
N GLU A 281 6.48 -26.90 -11.81
CA GLU A 281 5.29 -27.75 -11.85
C GLU A 281 5.30 -28.52 -13.16
N SER A 282 5.18 -29.85 -13.11
CA SER A 282 5.21 -30.71 -14.29
C SER A 282 3.81 -31.05 -14.77
N PHE A 283 3.60 -31.09 -16.08
CA PHE A 283 2.38 -31.66 -16.65
C PHE A 283 2.22 -33.13 -16.23
N ALA A 284 1.04 -33.53 -15.79
CA ALA A 284 0.74 -34.90 -15.42
C ALA A 284 0.44 -35.79 -16.64
N ASN A 285 -0.06 -35.21 -17.73
CA ASN A 285 -0.45 -35.92 -18.95
C ASN A 285 -0.37 -35.01 -20.20
N ASP A 286 -0.47 -35.63 -21.39
CA ASP A 286 -0.43 -34.93 -22.68
C ASP A 286 -1.64 -34.01 -22.90
N GLU A 287 -2.76 -34.23 -22.20
CA GLU A 287 -3.95 -33.37 -22.29
C GLU A 287 -3.67 -31.99 -21.69
N GLU A 288 -3.09 -31.95 -20.48
CA GLU A 288 -2.68 -30.72 -19.82
C GLU A 288 -1.62 -29.97 -20.63
N GLN A 289 -0.68 -30.69 -21.25
CA GLN A 289 0.34 -30.09 -22.11
C GLN A 289 -0.28 -29.44 -23.36
N GLY A 290 -1.42 -29.95 -23.85
CA GLY A 290 -2.15 -29.42 -24.99
C GLY A 290 -3.04 -28.20 -24.69
N MET A 291 -3.22 -27.83 -23.41
CA MET A 291 -4.12 -26.73 -23.02
C MET A 291 -3.48 -25.35 -23.20
N THR A 292 -4.30 -24.36 -23.58
CA THR A 292 -3.90 -22.94 -23.58
C THR A 292 -3.82 -22.39 -22.14
N PRO A 293 -3.08 -21.30 -21.88
CA PRO A 293 -3.04 -20.68 -20.56
C PRO A 293 -4.43 -20.29 -20.01
N GLU A 294 -5.34 -19.82 -20.88
CA GLU A 294 -6.72 -19.48 -20.48
C GLU A 294 -7.51 -20.72 -20.07
N GLN A 295 -7.32 -21.84 -20.77
CA GLN A 295 -7.93 -23.13 -20.42
C GLN A 295 -7.42 -23.65 -19.07
N LEU A 296 -6.10 -23.62 -18.86
CA LEU A 296 -5.49 -24.00 -17.58
C LEU A 296 -6.03 -23.14 -16.43
N MET A 297 -6.13 -21.82 -16.62
CA MET A 297 -6.74 -20.93 -15.63
C MET A 297 -8.20 -21.29 -15.36
N ALA A 298 -9.00 -21.51 -16.40
CA ALA A 298 -10.42 -21.83 -16.25
C ALA A 298 -10.64 -23.15 -15.49
N VAL A 299 -9.85 -24.18 -15.78
CA VAL A 299 -9.86 -25.45 -15.04
C VAL A 299 -9.45 -25.23 -13.58
N GLY A 300 -8.41 -24.43 -13.34
CA GLY A 300 -7.99 -24.06 -11.99
C GLY A 300 -9.08 -23.35 -11.20
N LEU A 301 -9.83 -22.44 -11.83
CA LEU A 301 -10.98 -21.76 -11.22
C LEU A 301 -12.12 -22.73 -10.91
N GLY A 302 -12.44 -23.67 -11.81
CA GLY A 302 -13.44 -24.71 -11.57
C GLY A 302 -13.10 -25.57 -10.35
N HIS A 303 -11.85 -26.03 -10.24
CA HIS A 303 -11.40 -26.75 -9.04
C HIS A 303 -11.45 -25.90 -7.77
N LEU A 304 -11.18 -24.60 -7.87
CA LEU A 304 -11.27 -23.68 -6.73
C LEU A 304 -12.72 -23.53 -6.25
N GLU A 305 -13.68 -23.43 -7.17
CA GLU A 305 -15.13 -23.40 -6.87
C GLU A 305 -15.59 -24.70 -6.20
N GLU A 306 -15.06 -25.84 -6.64
CA GLU A 306 -15.28 -27.16 -6.03
C GLU A 306 -14.50 -27.39 -4.72
N GLN A 307 -13.79 -26.38 -4.21
CA GLN A 307 -12.96 -26.44 -3.00
C GLN A 307 -11.79 -27.45 -3.08
N GLN A 308 -11.36 -27.82 -4.28
CA GLN A 308 -10.22 -28.70 -4.55
C GLN A 308 -8.93 -27.89 -4.69
N LEU A 309 -8.46 -27.32 -3.58
CA LEU A 309 -7.36 -26.36 -3.57
C LEU A 309 -6.07 -26.87 -4.24
N GLN A 310 -5.68 -28.13 -4.01
CA GLN A 310 -4.45 -28.67 -4.58
C GLN A 310 -4.51 -28.79 -6.12
N ALA A 311 -5.65 -29.25 -6.65
CA ALA A 311 -5.86 -29.30 -8.10
C ALA A 311 -5.86 -27.88 -8.68
N ALA A 312 -6.57 -26.94 -8.04
CA ALA A 312 -6.56 -25.54 -8.46
C ALA A 312 -5.14 -24.95 -8.50
N LEU A 313 -4.36 -25.15 -7.44
CA LEU A 313 -2.97 -24.68 -7.36
C LEU A 313 -2.10 -25.28 -8.47
N HIS A 314 -2.23 -26.57 -8.76
CA HIS A 314 -1.50 -27.23 -9.84
C HIS A 314 -1.77 -26.56 -11.20
N PHE A 315 -3.03 -26.39 -11.60
CA PHE A 315 -3.38 -25.75 -12.87
C PHE A 315 -2.96 -24.29 -12.95
N PHE A 316 -3.11 -23.53 -11.86
CA PHE A 316 -2.63 -22.16 -11.84
C PHE A 316 -1.10 -22.08 -11.97
N ARG A 317 -0.35 -23.00 -11.34
CA ARG A 317 1.12 -23.06 -11.48
C ARG A 317 1.53 -23.45 -12.88
N LEU A 318 0.85 -24.40 -13.52
CA LEU A 318 1.12 -24.74 -14.92
C LEU A 318 0.98 -23.50 -15.82
N ALA A 319 -0.12 -22.76 -15.68
CA ALA A 319 -0.35 -21.52 -16.42
C ALA A 319 0.70 -20.44 -16.11
N ALA A 320 1.07 -20.27 -14.84
CA ALA A 320 2.01 -19.26 -14.40
C ALA A 320 3.47 -19.56 -14.82
N ILE A 321 3.91 -20.81 -14.70
CA ILE A 321 5.31 -21.21 -14.87
C ILE A 321 5.64 -21.45 -16.35
N HIS A 322 4.76 -22.11 -17.11
CA HIS A 322 5.03 -22.45 -18.51
C HIS A 322 4.62 -21.36 -19.49
N TYR A 323 3.67 -20.51 -19.12
CA TYR A 323 3.08 -19.51 -20.03
C TYR A 323 3.11 -18.08 -19.50
N ASP A 324 3.73 -17.82 -18.34
CA ASP A 324 3.76 -16.50 -17.69
C ASP A 324 2.37 -15.84 -17.52
N HIS A 325 1.32 -16.66 -17.38
CA HIS A 325 -0.05 -16.16 -17.41
C HIS A 325 -0.36 -15.25 -16.22
N GLU A 326 -0.60 -13.96 -16.49
CA GLU A 326 -0.58 -12.90 -15.48
C GLU A 326 -1.64 -13.07 -14.40
N GLN A 327 -2.87 -13.41 -14.81
CA GLN A 327 -3.97 -13.59 -13.86
C GLN A 327 -3.72 -14.79 -12.94
N SER A 328 -3.14 -15.87 -13.47
CA SER A 328 -2.79 -17.05 -12.67
C SER A 328 -1.70 -16.73 -11.64
N VAL A 329 -0.70 -15.92 -12.02
CA VAL A 329 0.33 -15.43 -11.08
C VAL A 329 -0.29 -14.60 -9.95
N ILE A 330 -1.20 -13.67 -10.28
CA ILE A 330 -1.86 -12.82 -9.28
C ILE A 330 -2.77 -13.65 -8.35
N ILE A 331 -3.51 -14.62 -8.89
CA ILE A 331 -4.35 -15.54 -8.12
C ILE A 331 -3.50 -16.38 -7.17
N LEU A 332 -2.39 -16.98 -7.67
CA LEU A 332 -1.45 -17.72 -6.83
C LEU A 332 -0.87 -16.85 -5.72
N HIS A 333 -0.46 -15.62 -6.04
CA HIS A 333 0.03 -14.68 -5.04
C HIS A 333 -0.99 -14.45 -3.92
N ARG A 334 -2.26 -14.22 -4.26
CA ARG A 334 -3.34 -14.02 -3.28
C ARG A 334 -3.56 -15.27 -2.42
N ILE A 335 -3.69 -16.44 -3.03
CA ILE A 335 -3.91 -17.70 -2.30
C ILE A 335 -2.72 -17.97 -1.36
N TYR A 336 -1.49 -17.90 -1.85
CA TYR A 336 -0.32 -18.17 -1.01
C TYR A 336 -0.13 -17.15 0.10
N THR A 337 -0.45 -15.88 -0.14
CA THR A 337 -0.41 -14.86 0.92
C THR A 337 -1.39 -15.20 2.04
N GLN A 338 -2.60 -15.67 1.71
CA GLN A 338 -3.56 -16.14 2.71
C GLN A 338 -3.07 -17.38 3.46
N LEU A 339 -2.32 -18.26 2.79
CA LEU A 339 -1.66 -19.42 3.40
C LEU A 339 -0.36 -19.08 4.15
N GLY A 340 0.10 -17.82 4.11
CA GLY A 340 1.37 -17.41 4.70
C GLY A 340 2.61 -18.00 4.01
N SER A 341 2.48 -18.45 2.76
CA SER A 341 3.55 -19.06 1.97
C SER A 341 4.27 -18.04 1.08
N PRO A 342 5.62 -18.08 0.99
CA PRO A 342 6.42 -17.17 0.15
C PRO A 342 6.38 -17.50 -1.34
N ARG A 343 5.81 -18.65 -1.75
CA ARG A 343 5.75 -19.08 -3.17
C ARG A 343 5.06 -18.05 -4.05
N GLY A 344 4.00 -17.43 -3.54
CA GLY A 344 3.27 -16.38 -4.23
C GLY A 344 4.09 -15.12 -4.48
N SER A 345 4.82 -14.66 -3.47
CA SER A 345 5.72 -13.49 -3.60
C SER A 345 6.85 -13.76 -4.59
N PHE A 346 7.38 -14.99 -4.59
CA PHE A 346 8.41 -15.41 -5.54
C PHE A 346 7.93 -15.37 -6.98
N LEU A 347 6.80 -16.02 -7.29
CA LEU A 347 6.22 -16.04 -8.63
C LEU A 347 5.87 -14.63 -9.12
N LEU A 348 5.28 -13.81 -8.25
CA LEU A 348 4.88 -12.45 -8.60
C LEU A 348 6.09 -11.55 -8.90
N LEU A 349 7.12 -11.58 -8.04
CA LEU A 349 8.34 -10.79 -8.26
C LEU A 349 9.06 -11.22 -9.54
N LYS A 350 9.18 -12.54 -9.77
CA LYS A 350 9.76 -13.09 -10.99
C LYS A 350 9.01 -12.62 -12.23
N ARG A 351 7.67 -12.67 -12.23
CA ARG A 351 6.85 -12.19 -13.36
C ARG A 351 7.03 -10.69 -13.60
N ALA A 352 7.10 -9.88 -12.55
CA ALA A 352 7.21 -8.43 -12.66
C ALA A 352 8.57 -7.98 -13.24
N LEU A 353 9.64 -8.70 -12.91
CA LEU A 353 11.02 -8.44 -13.38
C LEU A 353 11.32 -8.96 -14.80
N LYS A 354 10.36 -9.61 -15.46
CA LYS A 354 10.52 -10.12 -16.82
C LYS A 354 10.36 -9.01 -17.86
N ASP A 355 11.49 -8.53 -18.40
CA ASP A 355 11.55 -7.36 -19.31
C ASP A 355 11.10 -7.63 -20.75
N ASP A 356 11.33 -8.84 -21.27
CA ASP A 356 10.94 -9.27 -22.61
C ASP A 356 9.42 -9.39 -22.79
N ASN A 357 8.71 -9.62 -21.69
CA ASN A 357 7.25 -9.68 -21.63
C ASN A 357 6.73 -8.87 -20.44
N LEU A 358 6.82 -7.54 -20.51
CA LEU A 358 6.46 -6.65 -19.40
C LEU A 358 4.97 -6.78 -19.01
N SER A 359 4.70 -7.30 -17.79
CA SER A 359 3.33 -7.36 -17.25
C SER A 359 2.96 -6.07 -16.52
N ALA A 360 1.95 -5.36 -17.02
CA ALA A 360 1.37 -4.21 -16.34
C ALA A 360 0.77 -4.59 -14.98
N ALA A 361 0.05 -5.72 -14.92
CA ALA A 361 -0.67 -6.14 -13.73
C ALA A 361 0.27 -6.64 -12.62
N ALA A 362 1.27 -7.47 -12.94
CA ALA A 362 2.24 -7.94 -11.95
C ALA A 362 3.09 -6.79 -11.38
N ASN A 363 3.51 -5.84 -12.24
CA ASN A 363 4.25 -4.66 -11.79
C ASN A 363 3.36 -3.74 -10.90
N MET A 364 2.08 -3.57 -11.24
CA MET A 364 1.14 -2.84 -10.38
C MET A 364 1.03 -3.51 -8.99
N THR A 365 0.81 -4.83 -8.96
CA THR A 365 0.66 -5.57 -7.68
C THR A 365 1.93 -5.52 -6.84
N ILE A 366 3.12 -5.67 -7.43
CA ILE A 366 4.39 -5.54 -6.69
C ILE A 366 4.57 -4.11 -6.16
N GLY A 367 4.24 -3.09 -6.96
CA GLY A 367 4.25 -1.70 -6.51
C GLY A 367 3.37 -1.49 -5.27
N GLU A 368 2.17 -2.09 -5.23
CA GLU A 368 1.28 -2.08 -4.06
C GLU A 368 1.89 -2.79 -2.85
N GLN A 369 2.57 -3.92 -3.05
CA GLN A 369 3.23 -4.64 -1.96
C GLN A 369 4.34 -3.79 -1.31
N PHE A 370 5.17 -3.13 -2.13
CA PHE A 370 6.20 -2.21 -1.65
C PHE A 370 5.62 -0.90 -1.09
N ASP A 371 4.42 -0.49 -1.50
CA ASP A 371 3.79 0.70 -0.94
C ASP A 371 3.18 0.45 0.44
N THR A 372 2.54 -0.71 0.61
CA THR A 372 1.82 -1.07 1.84
C THR A 372 2.69 -1.81 2.87
N GLY A 373 3.87 -2.29 2.49
CA GLY A 373 4.78 -3.00 3.38
C GLY A 373 4.32 -4.42 3.69
N ALA A 374 4.09 -5.23 2.66
CA ALA A 374 3.74 -6.64 2.85
C ALA A 374 4.91 -7.48 3.38
N ARG A 375 4.63 -8.68 3.93
CA ARG A 375 5.60 -9.54 4.65
C ARG A 375 6.98 -9.71 3.99
N HIS A 376 7.02 -9.81 2.66
CA HIS A 376 8.24 -10.06 1.89
C HIS A 376 8.70 -8.83 1.07
N PHE A 377 8.06 -7.68 1.28
CA PHE A 377 8.27 -6.46 0.51
C PHE A 377 8.40 -5.29 1.47
N LEU A 378 9.64 -5.00 1.88
CA LEU A 378 9.97 -3.89 2.77
C LEU A 378 9.47 -2.58 2.15
N PRO A 379 8.65 -1.77 2.83
CA PRO A 379 8.07 -0.61 2.20
C PRO A 379 9.11 0.46 1.89
N MET A 380 9.33 0.70 0.60
CA MET A 380 10.39 1.56 0.09
C MET A 380 9.85 2.40 -1.06
N LEU A 381 9.88 3.73 -0.93
CA LEU A 381 9.44 4.66 -1.97
C LEU A 381 10.10 4.38 -3.34
N PRO A 382 11.43 4.24 -3.46
CA PRO A 382 12.05 3.99 -4.75
C PRO A 382 11.66 2.62 -5.35
N ALA A 383 11.40 1.59 -4.52
CA ALA A 383 10.92 0.30 -5.01
C ALA A 383 9.48 0.40 -5.54
N ALA A 384 8.58 1.05 -4.80
CA ALA A 384 7.21 1.29 -5.25
C ALA A 384 7.18 2.12 -6.54
N LEU A 385 7.97 3.21 -6.62
CA LEU A 385 8.11 4.03 -7.83
C LEU A 385 8.61 3.19 -9.01
N TYR A 386 9.64 2.37 -8.82
CA TYR A 386 10.19 1.52 -9.88
C TYR A 386 9.13 0.62 -10.51
N PHE A 387 8.39 -0.13 -9.69
CA PHE A 387 7.38 -1.07 -10.19
C PHE A 387 6.14 -0.37 -10.75
N TYR A 388 5.64 0.69 -10.11
CA TYR A 388 4.54 1.44 -10.69
C TYR A 388 4.93 2.11 -12.01
N GLN A 389 6.15 2.64 -12.16
CA GLN A 389 6.61 3.20 -13.42
C GLN A 389 6.68 2.13 -14.52
N ARG A 390 7.09 0.91 -14.19
CA ARG A 390 7.05 -0.22 -15.13
C ARG A 390 5.62 -0.55 -15.56
N ALA A 391 4.67 -0.55 -14.64
CA ALA A 391 3.25 -0.74 -14.97
C ALA A 391 2.68 0.41 -15.81
N ALA A 392 2.98 1.66 -15.46
CA ALA A 392 2.54 2.84 -16.19
C ALA A 392 3.15 2.89 -17.61
N LYS A 393 4.41 2.48 -17.77
CA LYS A 393 5.06 2.29 -19.08
C LYS A 393 4.29 1.33 -19.97
N ALA A 394 3.70 0.29 -19.40
CA ALA A 394 2.82 -0.65 -20.10
C ALA A 394 1.38 -0.14 -20.30
N GLY A 395 1.08 1.13 -19.98
CA GLY A 395 -0.24 1.75 -20.18
C GLY A 395 -1.16 1.72 -18.95
N ASN A 396 -0.70 1.21 -17.81
CA ASN A 396 -1.56 1.08 -16.62
C ASN A 396 -1.86 2.44 -15.96
N VAL A 397 -3.11 2.91 -16.10
CA VAL A 397 -3.56 4.18 -15.50
C VAL A 397 -3.70 4.15 -13.98
N LEU A 398 -3.91 2.98 -13.37
CA LEU A 398 -3.95 2.86 -11.91
C LEU A 398 -2.56 3.05 -11.32
N ALA A 399 -1.53 2.57 -12.00
CA ALA A 399 -0.14 2.82 -11.61
C ALA A 399 0.22 4.31 -11.73
N MET A 400 -0.26 5.02 -12.76
CA MET A 400 -0.10 6.47 -12.88
C MET A 400 -0.72 7.20 -11.69
N LEU A 401 -1.92 6.79 -11.26
CA LEU A 401 -2.57 7.33 -10.06
C LEU A 401 -1.81 7.01 -8.78
N ALA A 402 -1.27 5.80 -8.65
CA ALA A 402 -0.47 5.40 -7.49
C ALA A 402 0.83 6.22 -7.41
N ILE A 403 1.51 6.47 -8.52
CA ILE A 403 2.68 7.36 -8.58
C ILE A 403 2.31 8.80 -8.21
N ALA A 404 1.19 9.30 -8.72
CA ALA A 404 0.70 10.61 -8.32
C ALA A 404 0.53 10.67 -6.79
N GLN A 405 -0.12 9.68 -6.18
CA GLN A 405 -0.28 9.63 -4.73
C GLN A 405 1.05 9.54 -3.97
N LEU A 406 2.03 8.76 -4.46
CA LEU A 406 3.39 8.71 -3.91
C LEU A 406 4.01 10.11 -3.84
N TYR A 407 3.91 10.91 -4.91
CA TYR A 407 4.42 12.29 -4.91
C TYR A 407 3.60 13.24 -4.06
N LEU A 408 2.30 13.00 -3.88
CA LEU A 408 1.48 13.83 -3.02
C LEU A 408 1.84 13.63 -1.54
N ARG A 409 2.14 12.40 -1.13
CA ARG A 409 2.50 12.05 0.26
C ARG A 409 3.99 12.15 0.57
N GLY A 410 4.86 11.95 -0.43
CA GLY A 410 6.32 11.95 -0.30
C GLY A 410 6.91 10.70 0.35
N CYS A 411 6.14 9.61 0.41
CA CYS A 411 6.50 8.36 1.08
C CYS A 411 5.64 7.22 0.54
N THR A 412 5.77 6.03 1.11
CA THR A 412 4.85 4.90 0.98
C THR A 412 3.73 4.97 2.02
N SER A 413 2.66 4.18 1.87
CA SER A 413 1.51 4.11 2.80
C SER A 413 1.95 3.77 4.22
N THR A 414 2.91 2.86 4.32
CA THR A 414 3.68 2.57 5.53
C THR A 414 5.10 3.03 5.28
N THR A 415 5.69 3.86 6.15
CA THR A 415 7.01 4.44 5.89
C THR A 415 7.84 4.53 7.17
N ILE A 416 9.15 4.39 7.02
CA ILE A 416 10.15 4.65 8.06
C ILE A 416 10.73 6.08 7.96
N LEU A 417 10.32 6.85 6.95
CA LEU A 417 10.83 8.20 6.71
C LEU A 417 10.31 9.21 7.73
N THR A 418 11.16 10.16 8.09
CA THR A 418 10.81 11.31 8.93
C THR A 418 9.92 12.31 8.20
N GLN A 419 9.21 13.18 8.92
CA GLN A 419 8.38 14.23 8.32
C GLN A 419 9.18 15.18 7.41
N ALA A 420 10.45 15.45 7.75
CA ALA A 420 11.33 16.28 6.94
C ALA A 420 11.62 15.62 5.58
N GLN A 421 12.07 14.36 5.59
CA GLN A 421 12.32 13.57 4.37
C GLN A 421 11.06 13.43 3.51
N MET A 422 9.91 13.18 4.14
CA MET A 422 8.64 13.16 3.41
C MET A 422 8.34 14.50 2.74
N GLY A 423 8.58 15.61 3.42
CA GLY A 423 8.42 16.96 2.87
C GLY A 423 9.30 17.22 1.65
N GLU A 424 10.53 16.73 1.65
CA GLU A 424 11.49 16.88 0.53
C GLU A 424 11.08 16.07 -0.71
N LEU A 425 10.45 14.92 -0.50
CA LEU A 425 10.02 14.02 -1.58
C LEU A 425 8.63 14.39 -2.13
N ARG A 426 7.85 15.21 -1.43
CA ARG A 426 6.55 15.70 -1.90
C ARG A 426 6.72 16.60 -3.12
N SER A 427 5.89 16.37 -4.13
CA SER A 427 5.87 17.20 -5.32
C SER A 427 4.46 17.32 -5.89
N VAL A 428 3.82 18.47 -5.64
CA VAL A 428 2.52 18.81 -6.23
C VAL A 428 2.62 18.88 -7.76
N GLY A 429 3.75 19.35 -8.30
CA GLY A 429 3.99 19.40 -9.74
C GLY A 429 4.02 18.00 -10.39
N LYS A 430 4.79 17.06 -9.83
CA LYS A 430 4.82 15.67 -10.33
C LYS A 430 3.48 14.97 -10.13
N TYR A 431 2.78 15.24 -9.02
CA TYR A 431 1.42 14.75 -8.78
C TYR A 431 0.44 15.14 -9.89
N HIS A 432 0.37 16.42 -10.25
CA HIS A 432 -0.51 16.88 -11.35
C HIS A 432 -0.07 16.33 -12.72
N ALA A 433 1.23 16.20 -12.96
CA ALA A 433 1.75 15.68 -14.22
C ALA A 433 1.31 14.22 -14.44
N TRP A 434 1.48 13.36 -13.44
CA TRP A 434 1.02 11.96 -13.51
C TRP A 434 -0.50 11.82 -13.57
N LEU A 435 -1.23 12.66 -12.83
CA LEU A 435 -2.69 12.68 -12.90
C LEU A 435 -3.19 13.06 -14.30
N LYS A 436 -2.51 14.02 -14.94
CA LYS A 436 -2.80 14.42 -16.32
C LYS A 436 -2.58 13.28 -17.31
N GLU A 437 -1.48 12.53 -17.20
CA GLU A 437 -1.23 11.36 -18.07
C GLU A 437 -2.33 10.30 -18.00
N ALA A 438 -2.89 10.07 -16.80
CA ALA A 438 -4.03 9.18 -16.61
C ALA A 438 -5.32 9.75 -17.23
N MET A 439 -5.57 11.05 -17.07
CA MET A 439 -6.71 11.74 -17.69
C MET A 439 -6.61 11.78 -19.22
N ASP A 440 -5.41 11.93 -19.77
CA ASP A 440 -5.15 11.91 -21.22
C ASP A 440 -5.46 10.54 -21.83
N ARG A 441 -5.52 9.47 -21.03
CA ARG A 441 -5.99 8.13 -21.46
C ARG A 441 -7.49 7.89 -21.20
N GLY A 442 -8.19 8.87 -20.63
CA GLY A 442 -9.62 8.76 -20.32
C GLY A 442 -9.92 8.06 -19.00
N CYS A 443 -9.01 8.06 -18.01
CA CYS A 443 -9.25 7.39 -16.73
C CYS A 443 -10.30 8.13 -15.86
N GLY A 444 -11.43 7.47 -15.57
CA GLY A 444 -12.50 8.01 -14.72
C GLY A 444 -12.06 8.34 -13.30
N SER A 445 -11.27 7.47 -12.67
CA SER A 445 -10.68 7.72 -11.34
C SER A 445 -9.80 8.97 -11.31
N ALA A 446 -9.06 9.26 -12.39
CA ALA A 446 -8.23 10.45 -12.50
C ALA A 446 -9.08 11.72 -12.55
N TYR A 447 -10.16 11.71 -13.36
CA TYR A 447 -11.12 12.81 -13.37
C TYR A 447 -11.77 13.01 -12.01
N PHE A 448 -12.13 11.93 -11.31
CA PHE A 448 -12.73 12.02 -9.98
C PHE A 448 -11.79 12.66 -8.95
N VAL A 449 -10.51 12.29 -8.96
CA VAL A 449 -9.49 12.91 -8.11
C VAL A 449 -9.36 14.40 -8.43
N GLN A 450 -9.31 14.77 -9.72
CA GLN A 450 -9.27 16.17 -10.15
C GLN A 450 -10.51 16.96 -9.69
N ALA A 451 -11.71 16.37 -9.79
CA ALA A 451 -12.94 16.98 -9.31
C ALA A 451 -12.88 17.25 -7.79
N CYS A 452 -12.39 16.27 -7.01
CA CYS A 452 -12.25 16.42 -5.57
C CYS A 452 -11.31 17.57 -5.17
N MET A 453 -10.25 17.81 -5.94
CA MET A 453 -9.35 18.95 -5.70
C MET A 453 -10.03 20.29 -5.91
N TYR A 454 -10.82 20.43 -6.98
CA TYR A 454 -11.62 21.64 -7.23
C TYR A 454 -12.80 21.79 -6.26
N LEU A 455 -13.29 20.71 -5.65
CA LEU A 455 -14.31 20.79 -4.60
C LEU A 455 -13.74 21.36 -3.29
N LYS A 456 -12.54 20.92 -2.92
CA LYS A 456 -11.92 21.29 -1.65
C LYS A 456 -11.11 22.59 -1.74
N GLY A 457 -10.52 22.87 -2.91
CA GLY A 457 -9.54 23.93 -3.08
C GLY A 457 -8.15 23.53 -2.60
N ASP A 458 -7.78 22.26 -2.78
CA ASP A 458 -6.54 21.68 -2.25
C ASP A 458 -5.51 21.42 -3.36
N HIS A 459 -4.27 21.14 -2.93
CA HIS A 459 -3.18 20.65 -3.79
C HIS A 459 -2.87 21.57 -5.00
N GLY A 460 -3.01 22.88 -4.81
CA GLY A 460 -2.73 23.88 -5.86
C GLY A 460 -3.92 24.19 -6.77
N CYS A 461 -5.10 23.61 -6.52
CA CYS A 461 -6.35 23.99 -7.19
C CYS A 461 -7.15 24.94 -6.30
N GLN A 462 -7.76 25.97 -6.89
CA GLN A 462 -8.76 26.79 -6.20
C GLN A 462 -10.13 26.14 -6.29
N LYS A 463 -11.02 26.41 -5.33
CA LYS A 463 -12.40 25.94 -5.39
C LYS A 463 -13.08 26.41 -6.68
N SER A 464 -13.73 25.50 -7.41
CA SER A 464 -14.47 25.84 -8.63
C SER A 464 -15.60 24.84 -8.90
N TYR A 465 -16.86 25.30 -8.77
CA TYR A 465 -18.04 24.49 -9.07
C TYR A 465 -18.03 23.99 -10.52
N GLN A 466 -17.74 24.88 -11.48
CA GLN A 466 -17.77 24.54 -12.90
C GLN A 466 -16.76 23.45 -13.26
N MET A 467 -15.52 23.57 -12.78
CA MET A 467 -14.48 22.57 -13.03
C MET A 467 -14.78 21.26 -12.31
N ALA A 468 -15.19 21.33 -11.03
CA ALA A 468 -15.56 20.15 -10.26
C ALA A 468 -16.70 19.37 -10.91
N LYS A 469 -17.76 20.06 -11.37
CA LYS A 469 -18.89 19.45 -12.07
C LYS A 469 -18.46 18.77 -13.37
N ASP A 470 -17.69 19.47 -14.21
CA ASP A 470 -17.24 18.92 -15.51
C ASP A 470 -16.41 17.64 -15.33
N PHE A 471 -15.45 17.65 -14.40
CA PHE A 471 -14.64 16.47 -14.12
C PHE A 471 -15.44 15.34 -13.48
N LEU A 472 -16.41 15.63 -12.61
CA LEU A 472 -17.27 14.61 -12.01
C LEU A 472 -18.20 13.95 -13.04
N GLU A 473 -18.73 14.73 -13.98
CA GLU A 473 -19.49 14.19 -15.12
C GLU A 473 -18.63 13.27 -16.00
N LYS A 474 -17.40 13.69 -16.33
CA LYS A 474 -16.43 12.83 -17.05
C LYS A 474 -16.11 11.56 -16.28
N ALA A 475 -15.88 11.66 -14.98
CA ALA A 475 -15.56 10.51 -14.12
C ALA A 475 -16.68 9.47 -14.11
N THR A 476 -17.93 9.92 -14.01
CA THR A 476 -19.08 9.04 -13.80
C THR A 476 -19.68 8.49 -15.09
N THR A 477 -19.48 9.18 -16.22
CA THR A 477 -19.77 8.63 -17.54
C THR A 477 -18.74 7.58 -17.97
N SER A 478 -17.45 7.81 -17.68
CA SER A 478 -16.38 6.86 -17.97
C SER A 478 -16.33 5.69 -16.99
N GLN A 479 -16.67 5.87 -15.71
CA GLN A 479 -16.71 4.81 -14.70
C GLN A 479 -17.96 4.97 -13.82
N PRO A 480 -19.10 4.37 -14.22
CA PRO A 480 -20.40 4.54 -13.55
C PRO A 480 -20.39 4.23 -12.04
N GLU A 481 -19.58 3.26 -11.62
CA GLU A 481 -19.45 2.85 -10.22
C GLU A 481 -18.95 3.96 -9.28
N ILE A 482 -18.26 4.98 -9.80
CA ILE A 482 -17.78 6.11 -8.99
C ILE A 482 -18.96 6.83 -8.31
N ALA A 483 -20.08 7.01 -9.03
CA ALA A 483 -21.26 7.69 -8.48
C ALA A 483 -21.83 6.96 -7.26
N ARG A 484 -21.87 5.62 -7.33
CA ARG A 484 -22.40 4.74 -6.28
C ARG A 484 -21.51 4.72 -5.05
N ARG A 485 -20.18 4.71 -5.25
CA ARG A 485 -19.20 4.62 -4.16
C ARG A 485 -19.01 5.94 -3.40
N ALA A 486 -19.31 7.08 -4.02
CA ALA A 486 -19.04 8.39 -3.44
C ALA A 486 -20.24 9.38 -3.50
N PRO A 487 -21.43 9.03 -2.97
CA PRO A 487 -22.61 9.91 -3.05
C PRO A 487 -22.43 11.25 -2.32
N HIS A 488 -21.61 11.27 -1.27
CA HIS A 488 -21.28 12.47 -0.48
C HIS A 488 -20.56 13.55 -1.31
N ILE A 489 -19.87 13.19 -2.40
CA ILE A 489 -19.17 14.14 -3.27
C ILE A 489 -20.17 15.03 -4.02
N TYR A 490 -21.33 14.50 -4.40
CA TYR A 490 -22.39 15.30 -5.02
C TYR A 490 -23.02 16.29 -4.03
N LEU A 491 -23.11 15.92 -2.75
CA LEU A 491 -23.51 16.87 -1.70
C LEU A 491 -22.48 17.99 -1.54
N MET A 492 -21.18 17.67 -1.63
CA MET A 492 -20.12 18.70 -1.63
C MET A 492 -20.19 19.60 -2.86
N LEU A 493 -20.48 19.03 -4.03
CA LEU A 493 -20.67 19.80 -5.27
C LEU A 493 -21.84 20.77 -5.16
N GLU A 494 -22.97 20.32 -4.59
CA GLU A 494 -24.14 21.16 -4.39
C GLU A 494 -23.88 22.29 -3.36
N LYS A 495 -23.17 21.99 -2.26
CA LYS A 495 -22.71 23.03 -1.32
C LYS A 495 -21.82 24.07 -2.02
N LEU A 496 -20.87 23.62 -2.83
CA LEU A 496 -20.00 24.53 -3.58
C LEU A 496 -20.78 25.38 -4.59
N ARG A 497 -21.86 24.85 -5.19
CA ARG A 497 -22.77 25.60 -6.05
C ARG A 497 -23.41 26.75 -5.28
N GLN A 498 -23.98 26.46 -4.11
CA GLN A 498 -24.64 27.45 -3.24
C GLN A 498 -23.64 28.51 -2.75
N GLU A 499 -22.44 28.10 -2.34
CA GLU A 499 -21.33 29.00 -1.99
C GLU A 499 -20.99 29.94 -3.16
N SER A 500 -20.94 29.43 -4.39
CA SER A 500 -20.58 30.22 -5.59
C SER A 500 -21.68 31.15 -6.09
N GLU A 501 -22.95 30.81 -5.84
CA GLU A 501 -24.11 31.63 -6.21
C GLU A 501 -24.41 32.73 -5.18
N GLY A 502 -23.61 32.82 -4.10
CA GLY A 502 -23.80 33.83 -3.05
C GLY A 502 -25.12 33.67 -2.28
N VAL A 503 -25.70 32.47 -2.31
CA VAL A 503 -26.87 32.14 -1.51
C VAL A 503 -26.38 31.92 -0.09
N GLU A 504 -26.31 33.00 0.70
CA GLU A 504 -26.40 32.85 2.15
C GLU A 504 -27.70 32.07 2.41
N GLU A 505 -27.60 30.94 3.12
CA GLU A 505 -28.79 30.26 3.60
C GLU A 505 -29.65 31.29 4.35
N GLU A 506 -30.76 31.71 3.74
CA GLU A 506 -31.89 32.18 4.52
C GLU A 506 -32.19 31.03 5.48
N LYS A 507 -31.97 31.29 6.77
CA LYS A 507 -32.50 30.47 7.86
C LYS A 507 -34.01 30.42 7.72
N GLU A 508 -34.52 29.58 6.84
CA GLU A 508 -35.90 29.15 6.90
C GLU A 508 -36.00 28.15 8.03
N THR A 509 -36.33 28.71 9.19
CA THR A 509 -37.06 28.03 10.24
C THR A 509 -38.37 27.47 9.67
N ALA A 510 -38.31 26.31 9.01
CA ALA A 510 -39.48 25.51 8.74
C ALA A 510 -39.76 24.64 9.97
N ALA A 511 -40.52 25.20 10.92
CA ALA A 511 -41.18 24.39 11.94
C ALA A 511 -42.29 23.51 11.29
N PRO A 512 -42.51 22.29 11.80
CA PRO A 512 -43.15 21.21 11.05
C PRO A 512 -44.68 21.28 11.13
N LEU A 513 -45.35 21.00 10.01
CA LEU A 513 -46.78 20.70 10.01
C LEU A 513 -46.98 19.22 10.37
N VAL A 514 -47.45 18.98 11.59
CA VAL A 514 -47.74 17.65 12.14
C VAL A 514 -49.22 17.28 11.92
N THR A 515 -49.48 16.07 11.45
CA THR A 515 -50.47 15.09 11.97
C THR A 515 -50.15 13.72 11.32
N ALA A 516 -49.95 12.59 12.02
CA ALA A 516 -50.35 12.18 13.36
C ALA A 516 -49.45 11.08 14.00
N LYS A 517 -49.22 11.25 15.33
CA LYS A 517 -49.08 10.29 16.47
C LYS A 517 -48.01 9.15 16.40
N ALA A 518 -47.14 8.91 17.40
CA ALA A 518 -47.18 9.22 18.84
C ALA A 518 -45.79 9.14 19.55
N GLN A 519 -45.63 9.98 20.59
CA GLN A 519 -44.95 9.76 21.89
C GLN A 519 -43.39 9.60 21.93
N THR A 520 -42.57 10.27 22.76
CA THR A 520 -42.71 11.30 23.82
C THR A 520 -41.33 11.93 24.14
N LYS A 521 -41.31 13.27 24.30
CA LYS A 521 -40.43 14.16 25.11
C LYS A 521 -38.91 14.31 24.89
N GLN A 522 -38.57 15.58 24.66
CA GLN A 522 -37.28 16.29 24.57
C GLN A 522 -36.70 16.73 25.94
N ASN A 523 -35.40 17.09 25.94
CA ASN A 523 -34.84 18.42 26.30
C ASN A 523 -33.29 18.29 26.32
N GLY A 524 -32.42 19.06 25.66
CA GLY A 524 -32.54 20.34 24.97
C GLY A 524 -32.11 21.51 25.88
N THR A 525 -30.93 22.09 25.66
CA THR A 525 -30.70 23.55 25.79
C THR A 525 -29.40 23.97 25.09
N ALA A 526 -29.55 24.83 24.09
CA ALA A 526 -28.53 25.61 23.42
C ALA A 526 -28.56 27.06 23.96
N VAL A 527 -27.44 27.80 23.89
CA VAL A 527 -27.40 29.27 23.75
C VAL A 527 -26.13 29.66 22.95
N ALA A 528 -26.30 30.64 22.06
CA ALA A 528 -25.37 31.19 21.04
C ALA A 528 -24.51 32.40 21.56
N PRO A 529 -23.95 33.32 20.72
CA PRO A 529 -22.73 33.20 19.90
C PRO A 529 -21.68 34.36 20.03
N ALA A 530 -20.52 34.16 19.37
CA ALA A 530 -19.50 35.10 18.79
C ALA A 530 -18.43 35.76 19.71
N PRO A 531 -17.20 36.11 19.22
CA PRO A 531 -16.80 36.37 17.83
C PRO A 531 -15.51 35.68 17.32
N ALA A 532 -15.20 35.95 16.05
CA ALA A 532 -14.16 35.38 15.19
C ALA A 532 -12.70 35.54 15.67
N ALA A 533 -11.86 34.54 15.35
CA ALA A 533 -10.43 34.68 15.16
C ALA A 533 -9.92 33.59 14.19
N ASN A 534 -9.09 34.02 13.23
CA ASN A 534 -8.43 33.22 12.20
C ASN A 534 -7.50 32.12 12.77
N GLY A 535 -7.27 31.07 11.99
CA GLY A 535 -6.00 30.33 11.99
C GLY A 535 -6.12 28.80 11.99
N ASP A 536 -5.67 28.19 10.88
CA ASP A 536 -5.20 26.81 10.69
C ASP A 536 -5.98 25.65 11.34
N ASP A 537 -6.82 24.99 10.53
CA ASP A 537 -7.21 23.59 10.77
C ASP A 537 -6.47 22.67 9.80
N ASN A 538 -5.27 22.25 10.22
CA ASN A 538 -4.53 21.16 9.61
C ASN A 538 -5.10 19.84 10.17
N VAL A 539 -5.93 19.15 9.40
CA VAL A 539 -6.39 17.80 9.75
C VAL A 539 -5.24 16.83 9.51
N GLN A 540 -4.43 16.58 10.53
CA GLN A 540 -3.36 15.59 10.51
C GLN A 540 -3.93 14.19 10.79
N VAL A 541 -3.73 13.27 9.85
CA VAL A 541 -3.89 11.83 10.08
C VAL A 541 -2.66 11.37 10.86
N SER A 542 -2.83 11.13 12.17
CA SER A 542 -1.73 10.74 13.05
C SER A 542 -1.21 9.34 12.72
N SER A 543 0.12 9.24 12.69
CA SER A 543 0.85 7.99 12.52
C SER A 543 0.64 7.07 13.73
N SER A 544 0.70 5.76 13.52
CA SER A 544 0.62 4.74 14.59
C SER A 544 1.65 4.96 15.69
N LEU A 545 2.79 5.55 15.32
CA LEU A 545 3.91 5.86 16.21
C LEU A 545 3.62 7.07 17.12
N GLU A 546 2.95 8.11 16.60
CA GLU A 546 2.45 9.22 17.43
C GLU A 546 1.38 8.78 18.42
N ARG A 547 0.51 7.82 18.06
CA ARG A 547 -0.45 7.27 19.03
C ARG A 547 0.24 6.48 20.14
N LEU A 548 1.33 5.78 19.82
CA LEU A 548 2.14 5.05 20.81
C LEU A 548 2.90 6.01 21.74
N ASN A 549 3.49 7.08 21.18
CA ASN A 549 4.19 8.10 21.97
C ASN A 549 3.23 8.90 22.86
N ASN A 550 2.05 9.27 22.36
CA ASN A 550 1.03 9.94 23.16
C ASN A 550 0.46 9.05 24.29
N LEU A 551 0.51 7.72 24.15
CA LEU A 551 0.17 6.77 25.22
C LEU A 551 1.30 6.60 26.25
N ARG A 552 2.56 6.83 25.85
CA ARG A 552 3.73 6.78 26.74
C ARG A 552 3.83 8.05 27.61
N ASP A 553 3.52 9.21 27.05
CA ASP A 553 3.58 10.50 27.75
C ASP A 553 2.45 10.70 28.76
N ALA A 554 1.29 10.07 28.54
CA ALA A 554 0.18 10.07 29.50
C ALA A 554 0.49 9.31 30.80
N ARG A 555 1.60 8.57 30.88
CA ARG A 555 1.97 7.74 32.04
C ARG A 555 2.87 8.45 33.06
N ASN A 556 3.42 9.62 32.73
CA ASN A 556 4.40 10.33 33.55
C ASN A 556 3.95 11.75 33.95
N VAL A 557 2.77 11.89 34.55
CA VAL A 557 2.44 13.09 35.34
C VAL A 557 1.88 12.69 36.69
N SER A 558 2.76 12.57 37.69
CA SER A 558 2.35 12.71 39.09
C SER A 558 3.44 13.38 39.94
N LYS A 559 2.98 14.43 40.65
CA LYS A 559 3.47 15.06 41.89
C LYS A 559 4.54 16.17 41.85
N GLY A 560 4.15 17.30 42.47
CA GLY A 560 4.97 18.43 42.93
C GLY A 560 4.27 19.78 42.64
N GLN A 561 3.22 20.19 43.36
CA GLN A 561 3.12 20.83 44.69
C GLN A 561 3.58 22.32 44.75
N ASN A 562 2.59 23.18 45.01
CA ASN A 562 2.58 24.58 45.50
C ASN A 562 2.86 25.76 44.56
N GLY A 563 1.82 26.61 44.40
CA GLY A 563 1.91 27.92 43.71
C GLY A 563 0.59 28.70 43.51
N MET A 564 -0.31 28.66 44.51
CA MET A 564 -1.38 29.61 44.88
C MET A 564 -1.94 30.70 43.89
N LEU A 565 -3.25 30.55 43.60
CA LEU A 565 -4.35 31.55 43.50
C LEU A 565 -4.40 32.63 42.41
N ARG A 566 -5.46 32.56 41.58
CA ARG A 566 -6.65 33.42 41.78
C ARG A 566 -7.92 32.84 41.16
N SER A 567 -8.94 32.75 42.00
CA SER A 567 -10.27 32.22 41.75
C SER A 567 -11.24 33.28 41.23
N LYS A 568 -12.15 32.89 40.33
CA LYS A 568 -13.51 33.46 40.29
C LYS A 568 -14.54 32.34 40.20
N LYS A 569 -15.50 32.42 41.12
CA LYS A 569 -16.50 31.43 41.51
C LYS A 569 -17.38 30.96 40.36
N ILE A 570 -17.49 29.64 40.26
CA ILE A 570 -18.62 28.88 39.72
C ILE A 570 -19.78 28.96 40.72
N MET A 571 -21.01 29.09 40.23
CA MET A 571 -22.20 28.72 40.97
C MET A 571 -22.96 27.63 40.21
N ASN A 572 -23.19 26.53 40.93
CA ASN A 572 -23.71 25.23 40.54
C ASN A 572 -24.99 25.22 39.68
N ARG A 573 -24.97 24.35 38.66
CA ARG A 573 -26.02 23.36 38.43
C ARG A 573 -25.44 22.11 37.75
N GLY A 574 -25.12 21.11 38.56
CA GLY A 574 -24.90 19.73 38.13
C GLY A 574 -25.77 18.81 38.98
N SER A 575 -26.17 17.66 38.43
CA SER A 575 -26.37 16.44 39.23
C SER A 575 -26.62 15.18 38.38
N SER A 576 -27.14 15.26 37.15
CA SER A 576 -27.61 14.04 36.44
C SER A 576 -26.61 13.39 35.48
N SER A 577 -25.62 14.12 34.94
CA SER A 577 -24.66 13.53 34.00
C SER A 577 -23.56 12.71 34.67
N LYS A 578 -23.17 13.08 35.89
CA LYS A 578 -22.10 12.38 36.63
C LYS A 578 -22.53 10.98 37.09
N GLU A 579 -23.76 10.84 37.58
CA GLU A 579 -24.31 9.52 37.96
C GLU A 579 -24.46 8.57 36.76
N PHE A 580 -24.79 9.10 35.57
CA PHE A 580 -24.87 8.30 34.34
C PHE A 580 -23.51 7.75 33.91
N TRP A 581 -22.47 8.59 33.94
CA TRP A 581 -21.10 8.18 33.61
C TRP A 581 -20.51 7.24 34.66
N GLU A 582 -20.76 7.49 35.94
CA GLU A 582 -20.32 6.60 37.02
C GLU A 582 -20.98 5.22 36.91
N ARG A 583 -22.30 5.15 36.64
CA ARG A 583 -22.98 3.86 36.41
C ARG A 583 -22.46 3.16 35.16
N SER A 584 -22.22 3.87 34.07
CA SER A 584 -21.71 3.28 32.82
C SER A 584 -20.30 2.72 32.99
N VAL A 585 -19.43 3.42 33.73
CA VAL A 585 -18.08 2.97 34.05
C VAL A 585 -18.08 1.78 35.01
N ILE A 586 -18.93 1.79 36.04
CA ILE A 586 -19.06 0.66 36.98
C ILE A 586 -19.58 -0.59 36.26
N THR A 587 -20.56 -0.43 35.35
CA THR A 587 -21.10 -1.57 34.59
C THR A 587 -20.07 -2.13 33.62
N GLY A 588 -19.28 -1.26 32.97
CA GLY A 588 -18.16 -1.66 32.11
C GLY A 588 -17.05 -2.39 32.89
N LEU A 589 -16.67 -1.90 34.07
CA LEU A 589 -15.71 -2.56 34.94
C LEU A 589 -16.21 -3.90 35.47
N MET A 590 -17.50 -4.03 35.79
CA MET A 590 -18.10 -5.30 36.20
C MET A 590 -18.11 -6.33 35.06
N LEU A 591 -18.45 -5.92 33.83
CA LEU A 591 -18.40 -6.78 32.64
C LEU A 591 -16.96 -7.21 32.33
N TYR A 592 -16.00 -6.28 32.43
CA TYR A 592 -14.59 -6.58 32.20
C TYR A 592 -14.01 -7.48 33.31
N GLY A 593 -14.42 -7.28 34.56
CA GLY A 593 -14.10 -8.16 35.69
C GLY A 593 -14.67 -9.57 35.52
N LEU A 594 -15.90 -9.68 35.02
CA LEU A 594 -16.51 -10.98 34.69
C LEU A 594 -15.76 -11.67 33.56
N TYR A 595 -15.30 -10.92 32.55
CA TYR A 595 -14.50 -11.44 31.45
C TYR A 595 -13.11 -11.91 31.90
N THR A 596 -12.43 -11.15 32.78
CA THR A 596 -11.11 -11.52 33.30
C THR A 596 -11.15 -12.70 34.26
N ILE A 597 -12.27 -12.95 34.94
CA ILE A 597 -12.49 -14.15 35.75
C ILE A 597 -12.95 -15.34 34.88
N ALA A 598 -13.75 -15.08 33.85
CA ALA A 598 -14.20 -16.11 32.91
C ALA A 598 -13.05 -16.68 32.07
N PHE A 599 -11.99 -15.91 31.81
CA PHE A 599 -10.82 -16.36 31.03
C PHE A 599 -10.03 -17.51 31.71
N PRO A 600 -9.58 -17.42 32.97
CA PRO A 600 -8.93 -18.54 33.65
C PRO A 600 -9.90 -19.71 33.90
N ILE A 601 -11.19 -19.45 34.18
CA ILE A 601 -12.20 -20.52 34.28
C ILE A 601 -12.35 -21.25 32.94
N ARG A 602 -12.34 -20.52 31.82
CA ARG A 602 -12.36 -21.09 30.47
C ARG A 602 -11.12 -21.92 30.19
N ILE A 603 -9.94 -21.48 30.62
CA ILE A 603 -8.69 -22.26 30.50
C ILE A 603 -8.73 -23.53 31.37
N ILE A 604 -9.31 -23.47 32.57
CA ILE A 604 -9.45 -24.63 33.47
C ILE A 604 -10.50 -25.63 32.95
N MET A 605 -11.59 -25.13 32.35
CA MET A 605 -12.67 -25.94 31.81
C MET A 605 -12.39 -26.48 30.41
N LEU A 606 -11.51 -25.84 29.63
CA LEU A 606 -11.17 -26.25 28.26
C LEU A 606 -10.71 -27.73 28.18
N PRO A 607 -9.78 -28.21 29.02
CA PRO A 607 -9.35 -29.61 28.99
C PRO A 607 -10.49 -30.59 29.26
N HIS A 608 -11.43 -30.23 30.13
CA HIS A 608 -12.58 -31.08 30.46
C HIS A 608 -13.65 -31.05 29.36
N PHE A 609 -13.83 -29.89 28.73
CA PHE A 609 -14.69 -29.74 27.56
C PHE A 609 -14.16 -30.56 26.37
N TYR A 610 -12.85 -30.52 26.11
CA TYR A 610 -12.22 -31.31 25.04
C TYR A 610 -12.19 -32.81 25.33
N THR A 611 -12.11 -33.25 26.59
CA THR A 611 -12.22 -34.69 26.90
C THR A 611 -13.65 -35.21 26.76
N VAL A 612 -14.66 -34.40 27.11
CA VAL A 612 -16.08 -34.76 26.92
C VAL A 612 -16.46 -34.72 25.43
N ILE A 613 -15.99 -33.71 24.68
CA ILE A 613 -16.24 -33.60 23.25
C ILE A 613 -15.42 -34.60 22.45
N GLY A 614 -14.18 -34.92 22.83
CA GLY A 614 -13.37 -35.95 22.16
C GLY A 614 -14.07 -37.31 22.11
N ASN A 615 -14.64 -37.73 23.24
CA ASN A 615 -15.44 -38.97 23.32
C ASN A 615 -16.75 -38.93 22.48
N LEU A 616 -17.25 -37.74 22.14
CA LEU A 616 -18.43 -37.54 21.31
C LEU A 616 -18.06 -37.43 19.81
N VAL A 617 -16.93 -36.82 19.50
CA VAL A 617 -16.36 -36.66 18.15
C VAL A 617 -15.93 -38.00 17.59
N ASP A 618 -15.36 -38.90 18.40
CA ASP A 618 -14.99 -40.26 17.97
C ASP A 618 -16.21 -41.15 17.64
N ARG A 619 -17.43 -40.75 18.04
CA ARG A 619 -18.68 -41.45 17.73
C ARG A 619 -19.44 -40.87 16.54
N ILE A 620 -19.01 -39.73 15.98
CA ILE A 620 -19.70 -39.04 14.89
C ILE A 620 -18.71 -38.83 13.72
N PRO A 621 -18.74 -39.69 12.68
CA PRO A 621 -17.69 -39.80 11.66
C PRO A 621 -17.36 -38.55 10.85
N TRP A 622 -18.23 -37.54 10.81
CA TRP A 622 -18.00 -36.30 10.04
C TRP A 622 -17.35 -35.16 10.85
N LEU A 623 -17.13 -35.35 12.15
CA LEU A 623 -16.59 -34.33 13.07
C LEU A 623 -15.11 -34.58 13.43
N SER A 624 -14.55 -35.74 13.07
CA SER A 624 -13.12 -36.02 13.26
C SER A 624 -12.29 -35.44 12.11
N ALA A 625 -11.65 -34.29 12.35
CA ALA A 625 -10.69 -33.68 11.42
C ALA A 625 -9.28 -34.30 11.54
N SER A 626 -9.20 -35.63 11.57
CA SER A 626 -7.93 -36.36 11.55
C SER A 626 -7.84 -37.11 10.22
N PRO A 627 -7.09 -36.62 9.22
CA PRO A 627 -6.66 -37.50 8.14
C PRO A 627 -5.70 -38.56 8.72
N PRO A 628 -5.69 -39.80 8.19
CA PRO A 628 -4.72 -40.81 8.62
C PRO A 628 -3.29 -40.31 8.33
N PRO A 629 -2.28 -40.78 9.09
CA PRO A 629 -0.90 -40.34 8.88
C PRO A 629 -0.48 -40.68 7.44
N LEU A 630 -0.16 -39.64 6.67
CA LEU A 630 0.44 -39.78 5.35
C LEU A 630 1.84 -40.34 5.54
N GLN A 631 2.08 -41.56 5.05
CA GLN A 631 3.41 -42.09 4.85
C GLN A 631 4.00 -41.36 3.63
N PHE A 632 5.18 -40.78 3.81
CA PHE A 632 6.00 -40.16 2.76
C PHE A 632 6.41 -41.16 1.68
#